data_AF-A0A7S4PP01-F1
#
_entry.id   AF-A0A7S4PP01-F1
#
_cell.length_a   1.000
_cell.length_b   1.000
_cell.length_c   1.000
_cell.angle_alpha   90.00
_cell.angle_beta   90.00
_cell.angle_gamma   90.00
#
_symmetry.space_group_name_H-M   'P 1'
#
loop_
_entity.id
_entity.type
_entity.pdbx_description
1 polymer ?
#
loop_
_entity_poly.entity_id
_entity_poly.type
_entity_poly.pdbx_seq_one_letter_code
_entity_poly.pdbx_strand_id
1 'polypeptide(L)'
;CLLFVGCWLLVVTFHRKFAEREKEEKKRREREHHNNNHNKKMDDRTGKKRRDKKDGNRHTSQQKQEWKREQKAKEWKHDGNMKDLDPDLPQNLRDVGTTVLQIYDNILEEQERNGNAAEMGINRIITREEKDKVCKTISPGRLVRGGHIENVKNRDIIFGSNMILNVREPQDTKRWEEEGVLYLHHAAGKQHEKYNLQDRNVRQWMRSCVETVSALDKEKTPLYIHCRFGKDRTGIIVALLLALLGVPHDIIVLEFMQSKEGFVAQENIEKVLAEIPEDVNQARKKFKGNNWQNFEALFGS
;
A
#
# COMPACT_ATOMS: atom_id res chain seq x y z
N CYS A 1 -14.69 41.94 -21.22
CA CYS A 1 -14.95 41.08 -22.39
C CYS A 1 -13.73 40.29 -22.90
N LEU A 2 -12.47 40.74 -22.73
CA LEU A 2 -11.29 40.03 -23.26
C LEU A 2 -10.82 38.79 -22.47
N LEU A 3 -11.21 38.63 -21.20
CA LEU A 3 -10.80 37.49 -20.36
C LEU A 3 -11.61 36.20 -20.59
N PHE A 4 -12.78 36.28 -21.24
CA PHE A 4 -13.62 35.10 -21.50
C PHE A 4 -13.29 34.37 -22.81
N VAL A 5 -12.65 35.03 -23.77
CA VAL A 5 -12.30 34.44 -25.08
C VAL A 5 -11.05 33.54 -24.98
N GLY A 6 -10.10 33.88 -24.12
CA GLY A 6 -8.86 33.10 -23.92
C GLY A 6 -9.07 31.75 -23.25
N CYS A 7 -10.03 31.65 -22.31
CA CYS A 7 -10.36 30.40 -21.62
C CYS A 7 -11.04 29.39 -22.55
N TRP A 8 -11.86 29.87 -23.50
CA TRP A 8 -12.57 29.00 -24.44
C TRP A 8 -11.65 28.37 -25.51
N LEU A 9 -10.63 29.10 -25.99
CA LEU A 9 -9.64 28.55 -26.93
C LEU A 9 -8.75 27.45 -26.31
N LEU A 10 -8.42 27.55 -25.01
CA LEU A 10 -7.65 26.52 -24.31
C LEU A 10 -8.45 25.23 -24.11
N VAL A 11 -9.75 25.33 -23.82
CA VAL A 11 -10.62 24.15 -23.66
C VAL A 11 -10.84 23.43 -25.00
N VAL A 12 -11.04 24.18 -26.09
CA VAL A 12 -11.24 23.60 -27.43
C VAL A 12 -9.95 22.92 -27.94
N THR A 13 -8.78 23.51 -27.71
CA THR A 13 -7.49 22.91 -28.09
C THR A 13 -7.14 21.69 -27.24
N PHE A 14 -7.51 21.69 -25.95
CA PHE A 14 -7.33 20.53 -25.07
C PHE A 14 -8.22 19.35 -25.49
N HIS A 15 -9.50 19.58 -25.79
CA HIS A 15 -10.39 18.51 -26.27
C HIS A 15 -9.99 17.94 -27.61
N ARG A 16 -9.47 18.77 -28.53
CA ARG A 16 -8.97 18.29 -29.83
C ARG A 16 -7.72 17.41 -29.68
N LYS A 17 -6.77 17.80 -28.82
CA LYS A 17 -5.59 16.96 -28.51
C LYS A 17 -5.94 15.66 -27.78
N PHE A 18 -6.98 15.68 -26.95
CA PHE A 18 -7.47 14.47 -26.26
C PHE A 18 -8.08 13.46 -27.25
N ALA A 19 -8.93 13.94 -28.17
CA ALA A 19 -9.57 13.10 -29.18
C ALA A 19 -8.57 12.49 -30.20
N GLU A 20 -7.47 13.18 -30.51
CA GLU A 20 -6.41 12.64 -31.36
C GLU A 20 -5.63 11.50 -30.66
N ARG A 21 -5.36 11.63 -29.35
CA ARG A 21 -4.69 10.59 -28.56
C ARG A 21 -5.49 9.30 -28.44
N GLU A 22 -6.82 9.39 -28.29
CA GLU A 22 -7.66 8.18 -28.25
C GLU A 22 -7.67 7.42 -29.59
N LYS A 23 -7.62 8.13 -30.73
CA LYS A 23 -7.55 7.50 -32.05
C LYS A 23 -6.21 6.79 -32.27
N GLU A 24 -5.11 7.33 -31.75
CA GLU A 24 -3.79 6.68 -31.82
C GLU A 24 -3.69 5.45 -30.91
N GLU A 25 -4.24 5.52 -29.69
CA GLU A 25 -4.28 4.35 -28.80
C GLU A 25 -5.12 3.21 -29.38
N LYS A 26 -6.26 3.51 -30.00
CA LYS A 26 -7.10 2.48 -30.64
C LYS A 26 -6.35 1.77 -31.77
N LYS A 27 -5.65 2.52 -32.62
CA LYS A 27 -4.79 1.96 -33.68
C LYS A 27 -3.62 1.14 -33.12
N ARG A 28 -3.08 1.49 -31.95
CA ARG A 28 -2.00 0.72 -31.29
C ARG A 28 -2.51 -0.62 -30.77
N ARG A 29 -3.68 -0.63 -30.14
CA ARG A 29 -4.33 -1.85 -29.62
C ARG A 29 -4.68 -2.84 -30.74
N GLU A 30 -5.11 -2.35 -31.90
CA GLU A 30 -5.39 -3.19 -33.07
C GLU A 30 -4.11 -3.85 -33.65
N ARG A 31 -2.96 -3.16 -33.63
CA ARG A 31 -1.67 -3.74 -34.08
C ARG A 31 -1.12 -4.78 -33.11
N GLU A 32 -1.25 -4.55 -31.80
CA GLU A 32 -0.83 -5.49 -30.76
C GLU A 32 -1.65 -6.80 -30.83
N HIS A 33 -2.95 -6.71 -31.14
CA HIS A 33 -3.80 -7.89 -31.27
C HIS A 33 -3.48 -8.75 -32.51
N HIS A 34 -3.03 -8.12 -33.60
CA HIS A 34 -2.61 -8.83 -34.82
C HIS A 34 -1.26 -9.56 -34.63
N ASN A 35 -0.33 -8.96 -33.87
CA ASN A 35 0.99 -9.55 -33.64
C ASN A 35 0.93 -10.78 -32.71
N ASN A 36 0.03 -10.78 -31.73
CA ASN A 36 -0.17 -11.92 -30.83
C ASN A 36 -0.75 -13.17 -31.53
N ASN A 37 -1.50 -12.99 -32.62
CA ASN A 37 -2.03 -14.12 -33.39
C ASN A 37 -0.99 -14.79 -34.31
N HIS A 38 0.14 -14.11 -34.60
CA HIS A 38 1.22 -14.69 -35.39
C HIS A 38 2.15 -15.57 -34.56
N ASN A 39 2.42 -15.21 -33.29
CA ASN A 39 3.28 -16.02 -32.40
C ASN A 39 2.66 -17.37 -32.00
N LYS A 40 1.32 -17.46 -31.90
CA LYS A 40 0.65 -18.70 -31.49
C LYS A 40 0.70 -19.82 -32.55
N LYS A 41 1.09 -19.51 -33.80
CA LYS A 41 1.21 -20.50 -34.89
C LYS A 41 2.60 -21.14 -35.03
N MET A 42 3.60 -20.69 -34.27
CA MET A 42 4.98 -21.19 -34.35
C MET A 42 5.32 -22.28 -33.33
N ASP A 43 4.65 -22.34 -32.17
CA ASP A 43 5.01 -23.26 -31.07
C ASP A 43 4.52 -24.71 -31.24
N ASP A 44 3.59 -24.99 -32.17
CA ASP A 44 3.05 -26.34 -32.39
C ASP A 44 3.94 -27.24 -33.29
N ARG A 45 5.11 -26.79 -33.75
CA ARG A 45 5.91 -27.51 -34.77
C ARG A 45 7.23 -28.16 -34.31
N THR A 46 7.63 -28.06 -33.06
CA THR A 46 8.96 -28.54 -32.62
C THR A 46 8.91 -29.53 -31.45
N GLY A 47 8.09 -30.58 -31.57
CA GLY A 47 8.16 -31.77 -30.72
C GLY A 47 8.72 -32.99 -31.45
N LYS A 48 10.03 -33.28 -31.33
CA LYS A 48 10.57 -34.67 -31.39
C LYS A 48 12.09 -34.80 -31.13
N LYS A 49 12.43 -35.83 -30.34
CA LYS A 49 13.74 -36.53 -30.15
C LYS A 49 14.73 -35.81 -29.21
N ARG A 50 15.42 -36.44 -28.24
CA ARG A 50 16.04 -37.78 -28.16
C ARG A 50 16.48 -38.09 -26.71
N ARG A 51 16.65 -39.37 -26.36
CA ARG A 51 17.13 -39.92 -25.06
C ARG A 51 18.67 -39.89 -24.90
N ASP A 52 19.11 -40.03 -23.63
CA ASP A 52 20.26 -40.77 -23.06
C ASP A 52 21.44 -40.03 -22.36
N LYS A 53 21.60 -40.40 -21.06
CA LYS A 53 22.79 -40.61 -20.18
C LYS A 53 23.92 -39.55 -20.05
N LYS A 54 24.16 -39.07 -18.81
CA LYS A 54 25.34 -39.36 -17.94
C LYS A 54 25.38 -38.45 -16.71
N ASP A 55 25.54 -39.07 -15.54
CA ASP A 55 25.86 -38.41 -14.26
C ASP A 55 27.27 -37.83 -14.27
N GLY A 56 27.37 -36.60 -13.76
CA GLY A 56 28.60 -35.87 -13.49
C GLY A 56 28.22 -34.60 -12.77
N ASN A 57 28.59 -34.51 -11.50
CA ASN A 57 28.24 -33.47 -10.53
C ASN A 57 28.32 -32.06 -11.15
N ARG A 58 27.18 -31.57 -11.63
CA ARG A 58 26.98 -30.22 -12.15
C ARG A 58 25.87 -29.66 -11.29
N HIS A 59 26.20 -28.66 -10.48
CA HIS A 59 25.16 -27.76 -10.00
C HIS A 59 24.30 -27.37 -11.19
N THR A 60 23.01 -27.69 -11.09
CA THR A 60 22.06 -27.42 -12.16
C THR A 60 22.13 -25.93 -12.48
N SER A 61 21.80 -25.55 -13.71
CA SER A 61 21.62 -24.13 -14.07
C SER A 61 20.72 -23.40 -13.06
N GLN A 62 19.77 -24.11 -12.45
CA GLN A 62 18.95 -23.65 -11.31
C GLN A 62 19.76 -23.41 -10.03
N GLN A 63 20.56 -24.37 -9.55
CA GLN A 63 21.38 -24.18 -8.34
C GLN A 63 22.43 -23.07 -8.50
N LYS A 64 23.00 -22.92 -9.70
CA LYS A 64 23.87 -21.78 -10.03
C LYS A 64 23.12 -20.45 -10.11
N GLN A 65 21.84 -20.47 -10.50
CA GLN A 65 20.98 -19.29 -10.48
C GLN A 65 20.57 -18.92 -9.06
N GLU A 66 20.28 -19.89 -8.19
CA GLU A 66 19.99 -19.69 -6.76
C GLU A 66 21.18 -19.10 -6.01
N TRP A 67 22.38 -19.68 -6.15
CA TRP A 67 23.58 -19.13 -5.54
C TRP A 67 23.88 -17.70 -6.03
N LYS A 68 23.70 -17.41 -7.32
CA LYS A 68 23.84 -16.05 -7.87
C LYS A 68 22.78 -15.07 -7.33
N ARG A 69 21.56 -15.54 -7.08
CA ARG A 69 20.49 -14.76 -6.45
C ARG A 69 20.82 -14.45 -4.99
N GLU A 70 21.35 -15.42 -4.24
CA GLU A 70 21.80 -15.23 -2.86
C GLU A 70 22.97 -14.25 -2.73
N GLN A 71 23.92 -14.27 -3.66
CA GLN A 71 25.01 -13.27 -3.67
C GLN A 71 24.48 -11.87 -4.02
N LYS A 72 23.58 -11.74 -5.02
CA LYS A 72 22.95 -10.46 -5.36
C LYS A 72 22.09 -9.88 -4.24
N ALA A 73 21.39 -10.74 -3.48
CA ALA A 73 20.57 -10.32 -2.34
C ALA A 73 21.42 -9.72 -1.20
N LYS A 74 22.65 -10.21 -1.01
CA LYS A 74 23.61 -9.68 -0.02
C LYS A 74 24.22 -8.34 -0.43
N GLU A 75 24.21 -8.02 -1.72
CA GLU A 75 24.78 -6.78 -2.29
C GLU A 75 23.75 -5.66 -2.48
N TRP A 76 22.47 -5.89 -2.18
CA TRP A 76 21.41 -4.93 -2.49
C TRP A 76 21.55 -3.63 -1.67
N LYS A 77 21.82 -2.53 -2.38
CA LYS A 77 21.76 -1.15 -1.89
C LYS A 77 20.54 -0.49 -2.51
N HIS A 78 19.68 0.06 -1.65
CA HIS A 78 18.40 0.63 -2.01
C HIS A 78 18.59 1.92 -2.85
N ASP A 79 18.26 1.87 -4.14
CA ASP A 79 18.40 2.97 -5.11
C ASP A 79 17.05 3.56 -5.56
N GLY A 80 15.96 3.23 -4.86
CA GLY A 80 14.64 3.86 -5.06
C GLY A 80 13.94 3.54 -6.38
N ASN A 81 14.47 2.62 -7.21
CA ASN A 81 13.85 2.28 -8.50
C ASN A 81 12.97 1.01 -8.36
N MET A 82 11.65 1.21 -8.35
CA MET A 82 10.64 0.18 -8.03
C MET A 82 10.46 -0.93 -9.09
N LYS A 83 11.28 -0.94 -10.15
CA LYS A 83 11.17 -1.89 -11.28
C LYS A 83 11.84 -3.25 -11.05
N ASP A 84 12.68 -3.37 -10.04
CA ASP A 84 13.42 -4.60 -9.70
C ASP A 84 13.02 -5.16 -8.32
N LEU A 85 11.73 -5.04 -7.94
CA LEU A 85 11.20 -5.69 -6.75
C LEU A 85 11.42 -7.21 -6.84
N ASP A 86 11.90 -7.82 -5.75
CA ASP A 86 11.89 -9.27 -5.58
C ASP A 86 10.48 -9.79 -5.93
N PRO A 87 10.33 -10.75 -6.86
CA PRO A 87 9.02 -11.27 -7.27
C PRO A 87 8.19 -11.83 -6.10
N ASP A 88 8.84 -12.17 -4.98
CA ASP A 88 8.19 -12.65 -3.76
C ASP A 88 7.80 -11.51 -2.80
N LEU A 89 8.23 -10.26 -3.05
CA LEU A 89 7.92 -9.11 -2.18
C LEU A 89 6.51 -8.56 -2.44
N PRO A 90 5.71 -8.34 -1.38
CA PRO A 90 4.41 -7.70 -1.54
C PRO A 90 4.55 -6.29 -2.12
N GLN A 91 3.66 -5.94 -3.05
CA GLN A 91 3.69 -4.62 -3.66
C GLN A 91 3.46 -3.50 -2.62
N ASN A 92 4.29 -2.45 -2.62
CA ASN A 92 4.24 -1.35 -1.65
C ASN A 92 4.39 -1.79 -0.18
N LEU A 93 5.12 -2.89 0.06
CA LEU A 93 5.47 -3.32 1.40
C LEU A 93 6.22 -2.21 2.13
N ARG A 94 5.72 -1.79 3.30
CA ARG A 94 6.42 -0.84 4.19
C ARG A 94 5.94 -0.92 5.63
N ASP A 95 6.82 -0.52 6.54
CA ASP A 95 6.50 -0.20 7.92
C ASP A 95 5.91 1.21 8.00
N VAL A 96 4.68 1.31 8.48
CA VAL A 96 3.93 2.56 8.59
C VAL A 96 4.56 3.48 9.64
N GLY A 97 5.02 2.94 10.78
CA GLY A 97 5.64 3.75 11.83
C GLY A 97 6.93 4.40 11.35
N THR A 98 7.81 3.63 10.72
CA THR A 98 9.02 4.17 10.07
C THR A 98 8.68 5.25 9.05
N THR A 99 7.65 5.01 8.21
CA THR A 99 7.23 5.97 7.17
C THR A 99 6.74 7.28 7.76
N VAL A 100 5.91 7.23 8.81
CA VAL A 100 5.39 8.43 9.50
C VAL A 100 6.53 9.24 10.10
N LEU A 101 7.49 8.59 10.77
CA LEU A 101 8.64 9.29 11.35
C LEU A 101 9.53 9.95 10.29
N GLN A 102 9.76 9.28 9.16
CA GLN A 102 10.51 9.85 8.02
C GLN A 102 9.79 11.06 7.42
N ILE A 103 8.45 11.05 7.35
CA ILE A 103 7.69 12.22 6.90
C ILE A 103 7.94 13.42 7.83
N TYR A 104 7.91 13.20 9.15
CA TYR A 104 8.23 14.25 10.12
C TYR A 104 9.66 14.78 9.94
N ASP A 105 10.65 13.91 9.77
CA ASP A 105 12.04 14.31 9.54
C ASP A 105 12.17 15.19 8.29
N ASN A 106 11.59 14.75 7.18
CA ASN A 106 11.62 15.51 5.93
C ASN A 106 10.96 16.90 6.08
N ILE A 107 9.85 16.99 6.82
CA ILE A 107 9.17 18.28 7.06
C ILE A 107 10.04 19.21 7.93
N LEU A 108 10.67 18.67 8.98
CA LEU A 108 11.53 19.46 9.86
C LEU A 108 12.75 20.00 9.12
N GLU A 109 13.39 19.17 8.30
CA GLU A 109 14.50 19.56 7.43
C GLU A 109 14.08 20.65 6.43
N GLU A 110 12.90 20.49 5.81
CA GLU A 110 12.35 21.47 4.87
C GLU A 110 12.07 22.82 5.53
N GLN A 111 11.50 22.81 6.75
CA GLN A 111 11.27 24.02 7.53
C GLN A 111 12.58 24.68 7.97
N GLU A 112 13.61 23.91 8.33
CA GLU A 112 14.94 24.44 8.66
C GLU A 112 15.58 25.11 7.44
N ARG A 113 15.38 24.55 6.24
CA ARG A 113 15.91 25.07 4.98
C ARG A 113 15.17 26.30 4.45
N ASN A 114 13.84 26.30 4.49
CA ASN A 114 12.98 27.26 3.79
C ASN A 114 12.08 28.11 4.71
N GLY A 115 12.10 27.86 6.03
CA GLY A 115 11.21 28.49 7.01
C GLY A 115 9.77 27.97 7.01
N ASN A 116 9.41 27.08 6.07
CA ASN A 116 8.10 26.43 5.96
C ASN A 116 8.22 25.13 5.15
N ALA A 117 7.13 24.34 5.08
CA ALA A 117 7.05 23.10 4.29
C ALA A 117 5.84 23.08 3.33
N ALA A 118 5.46 24.25 2.79
CA ALA A 118 4.27 24.38 1.95
C ALA A 118 4.35 23.55 0.65
N GLU A 119 5.55 23.37 0.08
CA GLU A 119 5.77 22.53 -1.11
C GLU A 119 5.45 21.05 -0.85
N MET A 120 5.53 20.62 0.41
CA MET A 120 5.14 19.27 0.84
C MET A 120 3.64 19.19 1.17
N GLY A 121 2.86 20.26 0.97
CA GLY A 121 1.44 20.33 1.34
C GLY A 121 1.20 20.64 2.81
N ILE A 122 2.22 21.09 3.55
CA ILE A 122 2.14 21.43 4.97
C ILE A 122 2.02 22.95 5.13
N ASN A 123 0.82 23.42 5.50
CA ASN A 123 0.49 24.84 5.64
C ASN A 123 0.61 25.37 7.08
N ARG A 124 1.35 24.66 7.94
CA ARG A 124 1.56 25.00 9.36
C ARG A 124 2.98 24.66 9.79
N ILE A 125 3.43 25.21 10.91
CA ILE A 125 4.72 24.83 11.49
C ILE A 125 4.55 23.53 12.30
N ILE A 126 5.37 22.54 11.98
CA ILE A 126 5.50 21.29 12.73
C ILE A 126 6.68 21.39 13.69
N THR A 127 6.50 20.91 14.92
CA THR A 127 7.53 20.93 15.97
C THR A 127 8.11 19.55 16.24
N ARG A 128 9.33 19.50 16.80
CA ARG A 128 9.93 18.26 17.30
C ARG A 128 9.09 17.62 18.42
N GLU A 129 8.44 18.43 19.24
CA GLU A 129 7.53 17.95 20.30
C GLU A 129 6.32 17.20 19.71
N GLU A 130 5.78 17.65 18.58
CA GLU A 130 4.70 16.93 17.88
C GLU A 130 5.19 15.58 17.35
N LYS A 131 6.38 15.54 16.73
CA LYS A 131 7.02 14.29 16.30
C LYS A 131 7.18 13.32 17.48
N ASP A 132 7.69 13.81 18.62
CA ASP A 132 7.90 13.00 19.82
C ASP A 132 6.60 12.45 20.41
N LYS A 133 5.50 13.21 20.32
CA LYS A 133 4.16 12.73 20.69
C LYS A 133 3.70 11.62 19.77
N VAL A 134 3.79 11.80 18.46
CA VAL A 134 3.37 10.78 17.48
C VAL A 134 4.23 9.52 17.56
N CYS A 135 5.53 9.64 17.81
CA CYS A 135 6.45 8.51 17.98
C CYS A 135 6.01 7.54 19.10
N LYS A 136 5.46 8.08 20.19
CA LYS A 136 4.92 7.28 21.31
C LYS A 136 3.63 6.54 20.95
N THR A 137 2.90 7.05 19.96
CA THR A 137 1.61 6.51 19.53
C THR A 137 1.74 5.48 18.41
N ILE A 138 2.66 5.70 17.46
CA ILE A 138 2.94 4.76 16.36
C ILE A 138 4.44 4.48 16.28
N SER A 139 4.85 3.39 16.93
CA SER A 139 6.23 2.92 16.94
C SER A 139 6.56 2.12 15.66
N PRO A 140 7.78 2.28 15.12
CA PRO A 140 8.30 1.40 14.06
C PRO A 140 8.14 -0.09 14.39
N GLY A 141 7.86 -0.90 13.37
CA GLY A 141 7.72 -2.35 13.50
C GLY A 141 6.42 -2.82 14.15
N ARG A 142 5.42 -1.95 14.34
CA ARG A 142 4.10 -2.36 14.88
C ARG A 142 3.03 -2.54 13.81
N LEU A 143 2.99 -1.64 12.83
CA LEU A 143 2.00 -1.65 11.75
C LEU A 143 2.71 -1.69 10.40
N VAL A 144 2.41 -2.72 9.61
CA VAL A 144 3.01 -2.97 8.32
C VAL A 144 1.90 -3.05 7.28
N ARG A 145 2.15 -2.52 6.09
CA ARG A 145 1.19 -2.58 4.98
C ARG A 145 1.84 -3.08 3.71
N GLY A 146 1.06 -3.72 2.85
CA GLY A 146 1.55 -4.18 1.55
C GLY A 146 0.49 -4.82 0.65
N GLY A 147 0.97 -5.37 -0.47
CA GLY A 147 0.17 -6.03 -1.50
C GLY A 147 -0.19 -7.47 -1.18
N HIS A 148 -0.70 -8.20 -2.17
CA HIS A 148 -1.06 -9.60 -2.00
C HIS A 148 0.16 -10.44 -1.59
N ILE A 149 -0.11 -11.52 -0.87
CA ILE A 149 0.94 -12.36 -0.25
C ILE A 149 0.87 -13.83 -0.70
N GLU A 150 0.20 -14.11 -1.82
CA GLU A 150 0.04 -15.49 -2.34
C GLU A 150 1.37 -16.20 -2.57
N ASN A 151 2.41 -15.46 -2.95
CA ASN A 151 3.74 -16.01 -3.22
C ASN A 151 4.70 -15.85 -2.03
N VAL A 152 4.26 -15.24 -0.93
CA VAL A 152 5.11 -15.02 0.24
C VAL A 152 5.29 -16.35 0.97
N LYS A 153 6.55 -16.79 1.07
CA LYS A 153 6.88 -18.12 1.58
C LYS A 153 6.86 -18.22 3.10
N ASN A 154 7.24 -17.16 3.80
CA ASN A 154 7.28 -17.10 5.26
C ASN A 154 6.99 -15.68 5.74
N ARG A 155 6.66 -15.55 7.02
CA ARG A 155 6.35 -14.24 7.62
C ARG A 155 7.52 -13.26 7.68
N ASP A 156 8.78 -13.70 7.60
CA ASP A 156 9.94 -12.80 7.72
C ASP A 156 9.97 -11.76 6.58
N ILE A 157 9.47 -12.13 5.40
CA ILE A 157 9.31 -11.23 4.23
C ILE A 157 8.34 -10.09 4.54
N ILE A 158 7.31 -10.34 5.36
CA ILE A 158 6.34 -9.33 5.82
C ILE A 158 6.70 -8.82 7.21
N PHE A 159 7.98 -8.47 7.42
CA PHE A 159 8.50 -7.93 8.68
C PHE A 159 8.35 -8.86 9.89
N GLY A 160 8.26 -10.17 9.68
CA GLY A 160 8.05 -11.13 10.76
C GLY A 160 6.69 -10.99 11.43
N SER A 161 5.69 -10.48 10.70
CA SER A 161 4.36 -10.16 11.25
C SER A 161 3.70 -11.40 11.89
N ASN A 162 3.27 -11.24 13.14
CA ASN A 162 2.57 -12.28 13.88
C ASN A 162 1.05 -12.20 13.67
N MET A 163 0.56 -11.14 13.00
CA MET A 163 -0.83 -10.98 12.60
C MET A 163 -0.95 -10.52 11.16
N ILE A 164 -1.96 -11.01 10.47
CA ILE A 164 -2.32 -10.58 9.12
C ILE A 164 -3.79 -10.17 9.09
N LEU A 165 -4.06 -8.98 8.58
CA LEU A 165 -5.41 -8.52 8.24
C LEU A 165 -5.54 -8.43 6.71
N ASN A 166 -6.20 -9.43 6.14
CA ASN A 166 -6.55 -9.46 4.73
C ASN A 166 -7.87 -8.68 4.51
N VAL A 167 -7.80 -7.61 3.71
CA VAL A 167 -8.97 -6.81 3.31
C VAL A 167 -9.36 -6.93 1.83
N ARG A 168 -8.77 -7.89 1.10
CA ARG A 168 -9.19 -8.25 -0.27
C ARG A 168 -10.16 -9.43 -0.24
N GLU A 169 -10.89 -9.57 -1.34
CA GLU A 169 -11.45 -10.85 -1.75
C GLU A 169 -10.54 -11.45 -2.84
N PRO A 170 -10.22 -12.76 -2.81
CA PRO A 170 -10.58 -13.78 -1.81
C PRO A 170 -9.62 -13.83 -0.59
N GLN A 171 -9.84 -14.80 0.30
CA GLN A 171 -8.85 -15.23 1.30
C GLN A 171 -7.54 -15.67 0.63
N ASP A 172 -6.43 -15.60 1.37
CA ASP A 172 -5.15 -16.14 0.90
C ASP A 172 -5.20 -17.67 0.87
N THR A 173 -4.50 -18.25 -0.11
CA THR A 173 -4.45 -19.69 -0.27
C THR A 173 -3.57 -20.37 0.77
N LYS A 174 -2.57 -19.64 1.30
CA LYS A 174 -1.66 -20.10 2.33
C LYS A 174 -2.33 -20.07 3.70
N ARG A 175 -2.20 -21.16 4.47
CA ARG A 175 -2.66 -21.27 5.86
C ARG A 175 -1.63 -20.67 6.81
N TRP A 176 -1.73 -19.37 7.04
CA TRP A 176 -0.80 -18.62 7.89
C TRP A 176 -0.80 -19.08 9.36
N GLU A 177 -1.91 -19.66 9.80
CA GLU A 177 -2.08 -20.20 11.16
C GLU A 177 -1.12 -21.36 11.44
N GLU A 178 -0.69 -22.10 10.41
CA GLU A 178 0.32 -23.16 10.54
C GLU A 178 1.72 -22.60 10.86
N GLU A 179 1.97 -21.32 10.58
CA GLU A 179 3.18 -20.59 10.99
C GLU A 179 2.99 -19.83 12.32
N GLY A 180 1.89 -20.10 13.05
CA GLY A 180 1.56 -19.40 14.28
C GLY A 180 1.15 -17.94 14.08
N VAL A 181 0.79 -17.55 12.84
CA VAL A 181 0.31 -16.20 12.53
C VAL A 181 -1.21 -16.16 12.72
N LEU A 182 -1.69 -15.15 13.45
CA LEU A 182 -3.11 -14.89 13.57
C LEU A 182 -3.63 -14.25 12.28
N TYR A 183 -4.45 -15.00 11.54
CA TYR A 183 -5.01 -14.58 10.26
C TYR A 183 -6.44 -14.05 10.41
N LEU A 184 -6.68 -12.82 9.96
CA LEU A 184 -7.95 -12.10 10.04
C LEU A 184 -8.39 -11.70 8.65
N HIS A 185 -9.66 -11.88 8.32
CA HIS A 185 -10.19 -11.60 6.99
C HIS A 185 -11.46 -10.76 7.04
N HIS A 186 -11.34 -9.50 6.62
CA HIS A 186 -12.44 -8.55 6.51
C HIS A 186 -12.47 -7.97 5.10
N ALA A 187 -13.10 -8.70 4.19
CA ALA A 187 -13.20 -8.33 2.79
C ALA A 187 -14.02 -7.06 2.56
N ALA A 188 -13.48 -6.11 1.80
CA ALA A 188 -14.26 -5.05 1.20
C ALA A 188 -14.97 -5.59 -0.05
N GLY A 189 -16.31 -5.59 -0.05
CA GLY A 189 -17.12 -6.05 -1.18
C GLY A 189 -16.78 -5.33 -2.48
N LYS A 190 -16.61 -6.06 -3.59
CA LYS A 190 -16.19 -5.52 -4.90
C LYS A 190 -17.17 -4.52 -5.53
N GLN A 191 -18.42 -4.52 -5.09
CA GLN A 191 -19.50 -3.71 -5.67
C GLN A 191 -19.53 -2.27 -5.15
N HIS A 192 -18.69 -1.94 -4.17
CA HIS A 192 -18.75 -0.67 -3.47
C HIS A 192 -17.61 0.25 -3.88
N GLU A 193 -17.94 1.52 -4.07
CA GLU A 193 -16.93 2.57 -4.10
C GLU A 193 -16.32 2.71 -2.70
N LYS A 194 -15.15 2.12 -2.51
CA LYS A 194 -14.45 1.98 -1.21
C LYS A 194 -14.18 3.29 -0.45
N TYR A 195 -14.24 4.45 -1.11
CA TYR A 195 -14.08 5.78 -0.48
C TYR A 195 -15.41 6.41 -0.08
N ASN A 196 -16.53 5.84 -0.52
CA ASN A 196 -17.86 6.39 -0.26
C ASN A 196 -18.36 5.96 1.11
N LEU A 197 -18.16 6.82 2.11
CA LEU A 197 -18.63 6.60 3.47
C LEU A 197 -20.15 6.78 3.66
N GLN A 198 -20.87 7.28 2.65
CA GLN A 198 -22.34 7.25 2.66
C GLN A 198 -22.86 5.81 2.51
N ASP A 199 -22.08 4.94 1.88
CA ASP A 199 -22.39 3.51 1.78
C ASP A 199 -22.29 2.84 3.15
N ARG A 200 -23.41 2.27 3.60
CA ARG A 200 -23.48 1.53 4.87
C ARG A 200 -22.53 0.33 4.89
N ASN A 201 -22.34 -0.36 3.78
CA ASN A 201 -21.48 -1.54 3.70
C ASN A 201 -20.02 -1.16 3.85
N VAL A 202 -19.60 -0.04 3.24
CA VAL A 202 -18.25 0.51 3.41
C VAL A 202 -18.00 0.87 4.87
N ARG A 203 -18.94 1.59 5.53
CA ARG A 203 -18.83 1.90 6.96
C ARG A 203 -18.80 0.66 7.85
N GLN A 204 -19.60 -0.35 7.54
CA GLN A 204 -19.65 -1.60 8.31
C GLN A 204 -18.35 -2.40 8.15
N TRP A 205 -17.80 -2.46 6.94
CA TRP A 205 -16.50 -3.06 6.68
C TRP A 205 -15.38 -2.36 7.46
N MET A 206 -15.29 -1.02 7.37
CA MET A 206 -14.28 -0.26 8.12
C MET A 206 -14.40 -0.46 9.62
N ARG A 207 -15.64 -0.40 10.16
CA ARG A 207 -15.90 -0.67 11.57
C ARG A 207 -15.42 -2.06 11.97
N SER A 208 -15.74 -3.08 11.18
CA SER A 208 -15.36 -4.46 11.46
C SER A 208 -13.83 -4.65 11.51
N CYS A 209 -13.09 -4.00 10.60
CA CYS A 209 -11.63 -3.97 10.65
C CYS A 209 -11.11 -3.34 11.96
N VAL A 210 -11.60 -2.15 12.31
CA VAL A 210 -11.14 -1.42 13.50
C VAL A 210 -11.50 -2.17 14.79
N GLU A 211 -12.74 -2.67 14.91
CA GLU A 211 -13.18 -3.43 16.09
C GLU A 211 -12.31 -4.67 16.29
N THR A 212 -12.00 -5.39 15.21
CA THR A 212 -11.14 -6.57 15.28
C THR A 212 -9.73 -6.19 15.71
N VAL A 213 -9.13 -5.15 15.11
CA VAL A 213 -7.80 -4.67 15.49
C VAL A 213 -7.74 -4.19 16.95
N SER A 214 -8.78 -3.53 17.43
CA SER A 214 -8.88 -3.03 18.81
C SER A 214 -9.03 -4.15 19.85
N ALA A 215 -9.39 -5.35 19.42
CA ALA A 215 -9.52 -6.51 20.29
C ALA A 215 -8.24 -7.37 20.35
N LEU A 216 -7.17 -6.98 19.65
CA LEU A 216 -5.93 -7.74 19.57
C LEU A 216 -5.01 -7.50 20.78
N ASP A 217 -4.18 -8.51 21.07
CA ASP A 217 -3.13 -8.43 22.08
C ASP A 217 -1.87 -7.77 21.49
N LYS A 218 -1.27 -6.84 22.24
CA LYS A 218 -0.04 -6.12 21.83
C LYS A 218 1.14 -7.04 21.52
N GLU A 219 1.21 -8.21 22.18
CA GLU A 219 2.30 -9.18 22.00
C GLU A 219 2.29 -9.84 20.61
N LYS A 220 1.22 -9.63 19.84
CA LYS A 220 1.06 -10.18 18.49
C LYS A 220 1.45 -9.21 17.37
N THR A 221 2.01 -8.03 17.68
CA THR A 221 2.63 -7.21 16.63
C THR A 221 3.90 -7.86 16.06
N PRO A 222 4.32 -7.54 14.84
CA PRO A 222 3.72 -6.59 13.89
C PRO A 222 2.39 -7.08 13.28
N LEU A 223 1.48 -6.14 13.00
CA LEU A 223 0.25 -6.37 12.22
C LEU A 223 0.50 -6.02 10.75
N TYR A 224 0.33 -6.99 9.86
CA TYR A 224 0.40 -6.79 8.41
C TYR A 224 -0.99 -6.64 7.79
N ILE A 225 -1.29 -5.47 7.22
CA ILE A 225 -2.55 -5.21 6.52
C ILE A 225 -2.33 -5.24 5.01
N HIS A 226 -3.14 -6.02 4.28
CA HIS A 226 -2.98 -6.10 2.83
C HIS A 226 -4.27 -6.24 2.05
N CYS A 227 -4.15 -5.92 0.76
CA CYS A 227 -5.18 -6.18 -0.23
C CYS A 227 -4.54 -6.79 -1.48
N ARG A 228 -4.83 -6.27 -2.68
CA ARG A 228 -4.18 -6.69 -3.92
C ARG A 228 -2.82 -6.00 -4.10
N PHE A 229 -2.81 -4.68 -3.99
CA PHE A 229 -1.65 -3.85 -4.28
C PHE A 229 -1.15 -3.05 -3.07
N GLY A 230 -1.86 -3.13 -1.94
CA GLY A 230 -1.47 -2.39 -0.72
C GLY A 230 -1.72 -0.88 -0.77
N LYS A 231 -2.45 -0.38 -1.78
CA LYS A 231 -2.69 1.05 -2.01
C LYS A 231 -4.01 1.53 -1.42
N ASP A 232 -5.13 1.17 -2.06
CA ASP A 232 -6.44 1.75 -1.75
C ASP A 232 -7.05 1.23 -0.44
N ARG A 233 -7.56 -0.01 -0.43
CA ARG A 233 -8.27 -0.58 0.73
C ARG A 233 -7.37 -0.64 1.95
N THR A 234 -6.13 -1.08 1.74
CA THR A 234 -5.10 -1.07 2.78
C THR A 234 -4.85 0.36 3.27
N GLY A 235 -4.72 1.34 2.37
CA GLY A 235 -4.45 2.71 2.76
C GLY A 235 -5.59 3.37 3.51
N ILE A 236 -6.84 3.09 3.15
CA ILE A 236 -8.01 3.58 3.86
C ILE A 236 -8.01 3.05 5.30
N ILE A 237 -7.78 1.75 5.48
CA ILE A 237 -7.74 1.15 6.84
C ILE A 237 -6.55 1.69 7.62
N VAL A 238 -5.36 1.80 7.02
CA VAL A 238 -4.18 2.38 7.67
C VAL A 238 -4.42 3.83 8.08
N ALA A 239 -4.99 4.65 7.20
CA ALA A 239 -5.32 6.04 7.48
C ALA A 239 -6.35 6.17 8.62
N LEU A 240 -7.36 5.30 8.66
CA LEU A 240 -8.34 5.25 9.75
C LEU A 240 -7.67 4.87 11.08
N LEU A 241 -6.76 3.90 11.07
CA LEU A 241 -6.00 3.52 12.27
C LEU A 241 -5.11 4.67 12.76
N LEU A 242 -4.38 5.33 11.86
CA LEU A 242 -3.55 6.50 12.19
C LEU A 242 -4.41 7.66 12.73
N ALA A 243 -5.57 7.91 12.14
CA ALA A 243 -6.50 8.92 12.62
C ALA A 243 -6.98 8.59 14.05
N LEU A 244 -7.35 7.33 14.32
CA LEU A 244 -7.72 6.89 15.68
C LEU A 244 -6.55 6.97 16.67
N LEU A 245 -5.32 6.81 16.20
CA LEU A 245 -4.13 7.02 17.01
C LEU A 245 -3.86 8.52 17.27
N GLY A 246 -4.57 9.43 16.59
CA GLY A 246 -4.37 10.87 16.75
C GLY A 246 -3.19 11.41 15.95
N VAL A 247 -2.75 10.67 14.92
CA VAL A 247 -1.79 11.19 13.94
C VAL A 247 -2.47 12.32 13.14
N PRO A 248 -1.82 13.48 12.96
CA PRO A 248 -2.43 14.60 12.24
C PRO A 248 -2.82 14.28 10.81
N HIS A 249 -3.92 14.89 10.35
CA HIS A 249 -4.52 14.66 9.03
C HIS A 249 -3.50 14.84 7.88
N ASP A 250 -2.73 15.92 7.89
CA ASP A 250 -1.73 16.24 6.88
C ASP A 250 -0.64 15.16 6.78
N ILE A 251 -0.21 14.61 7.92
CA ILE A 251 0.74 13.49 7.98
C ILE A 251 0.12 12.20 7.45
N ILE A 252 -1.15 11.91 7.77
CA ILE A 252 -1.85 10.73 7.25
C ILE A 252 -1.96 10.78 5.73
N VAL A 253 -2.31 11.95 5.18
CA VAL A 253 -2.35 12.14 3.72
C VAL A 253 -0.97 11.86 3.13
N LEU A 254 0.10 12.40 3.70
CA LEU A 254 1.47 12.14 3.21
C LEU A 254 1.86 10.66 3.28
N GLU A 255 1.51 9.93 4.34
CA GLU A 255 1.74 8.48 4.45
C GLU A 255 0.98 7.72 3.36
N PHE A 256 -0.29 8.05 3.18
CA PHE A 256 -1.14 7.41 2.19
C PHE A 256 -0.56 7.58 0.77
N MET A 257 -0.09 8.80 0.48
CA MET A 257 0.51 9.18 -0.79
C MET A 257 1.88 8.53 -1.07
N GLN A 258 2.51 7.82 -0.13
CA GLN A 258 3.74 7.04 -0.40
C GLN A 258 3.51 5.86 -1.37
N SER A 259 2.25 5.45 -1.59
CA SER A 259 1.91 4.29 -2.44
C SER A 259 1.80 4.62 -3.94
N LYS A 260 2.48 5.69 -4.38
CA LYS A 260 2.17 6.56 -5.55
C LYS A 260 2.43 5.99 -6.95
N GLU A 261 2.26 4.68 -7.16
CA GLU A 261 2.19 4.13 -8.52
C GLU A 261 0.73 4.01 -8.99
N GLY A 262 0.12 5.13 -9.37
CA GLY A 262 -1.17 5.16 -10.07
C GLY A 262 -2.28 5.88 -9.31
N PHE A 263 -2.87 6.88 -9.98
CA PHE A 263 -4.22 7.48 -9.89
C PHE A 263 -5.07 7.42 -8.61
N VAL A 264 -4.52 7.18 -7.43
CA VAL A 264 -5.24 7.44 -6.19
C VAL A 264 -5.12 8.93 -5.90
N ALA A 265 -6.18 9.68 -6.21
CA ALA A 265 -6.23 11.10 -5.94
C ALA A 265 -6.21 11.31 -4.42
N GLN A 266 -5.34 12.20 -3.97
CA GLN A 266 -5.32 12.73 -2.61
C GLN A 266 -6.74 13.11 -2.13
N GLU A 267 -7.55 13.67 -3.02
CA GLU A 267 -8.97 14.00 -2.80
C GLU A 267 -9.80 12.83 -2.23
N ASN A 268 -9.48 11.58 -2.59
CA ASN A 268 -10.24 10.42 -2.12
C ASN A 268 -9.96 10.11 -0.66
N ILE A 269 -8.71 10.27 -0.21
CA ILE A 269 -8.37 10.05 1.19
C ILE A 269 -8.84 11.24 2.04
N GLU A 270 -8.75 12.46 1.52
CA GLU A 270 -9.27 13.66 2.18
C GLU A 270 -10.78 13.56 2.44
N LYS A 271 -11.57 13.05 1.48
CA LYS A 271 -13.01 12.78 1.70
C LYS A 271 -13.26 11.82 2.86
N VAL A 272 -12.47 10.75 2.96
CA VAL A 272 -12.60 9.78 4.05
C VAL A 272 -12.26 10.43 5.38
N LEU A 273 -11.14 11.17 5.44
CA LEU A 273 -10.68 11.80 6.67
C LEU A 273 -11.60 12.94 7.12
N ALA A 274 -12.20 13.70 6.20
CA ALA A 274 -13.13 14.78 6.51
C ALA A 274 -14.43 14.30 7.20
N GLU A 275 -14.82 13.04 6.99
CA GLU A 275 -15.98 12.44 7.67
C GLU A 275 -15.60 11.78 9.01
N ILE A 276 -14.31 11.61 9.30
CA ILE A 276 -13.86 11.15 10.62
C ILE A 276 -13.91 12.37 11.56
N PRO A 277 -14.61 12.28 12.70
CA PRO A 277 -14.63 13.37 13.67
C PRO A 277 -13.21 13.77 14.06
N GLU A 278 -12.86 15.05 13.92
CA GLU A 278 -11.56 15.61 14.32
C GLU A 278 -11.23 15.29 15.78
N ASP A 279 -12.25 15.22 16.63
CA ASP A 279 -12.10 14.75 18.00
C ASP A 279 -12.20 13.21 18.07
N VAL A 280 -11.04 12.57 17.88
CA VAL A 280 -10.82 11.14 18.20
C VAL A 280 -11.34 10.81 19.60
N ASN A 281 -11.37 11.75 20.56
CA ASN A 281 -11.92 11.49 21.89
C ASN A 281 -13.43 11.24 21.88
N GLN A 282 -14.19 11.74 20.91
CA GLN A 282 -15.60 11.37 20.75
C GLN A 282 -15.74 9.93 20.23
N ALA A 283 -14.86 9.49 19.33
CA ALA A 283 -14.81 8.10 18.91
C ALA A 283 -14.37 7.19 20.08
N ARG A 284 -13.34 7.61 20.84
CA ARG A 284 -12.83 6.96 22.06
C ARG A 284 -13.91 6.74 23.10
N LYS A 285 -14.79 7.72 23.34
CA LYS A 285 -15.95 7.61 24.26
C LYS A 285 -17.00 6.60 23.79
N LYS A 286 -17.10 6.35 22.48
CA LYS A 286 -18.03 5.38 21.89
C LYS A 286 -17.47 3.95 21.89
N PHE A 287 -16.15 3.78 21.85
CA PHE A 287 -15.48 2.50 22.13
C PHE A 287 -15.60 2.20 23.63
N LYS A 288 -16.61 1.39 24.02
CA LYS A 288 -16.81 0.99 25.43
C LYS A 288 -15.69 0.03 25.89
N GLY A 289 -15.14 0.25 27.08
CA GLY A 289 -14.34 -0.74 27.84
C GLY A 289 -12.81 -0.71 27.64
N ASN A 290 -12.13 -1.79 28.06
CA ASN A 290 -10.65 -1.94 28.05
C ASN A 290 -10.00 -1.99 26.65
N ASN A 291 -10.81 -2.03 25.58
CA ASN A 291 -10.34 -2.23 24.20
C ASN A 291 -9.52 -1.03 23.67
N TRP A 292 -9.74 0.18 24.17
CA TRP A 292 -8.98 1.36 23.72
C TRP A 292 -7.53 1.34 24.20
N GLN A 293 -7.29 0.97 25.46
CA GLN A 293 -5.95 0.88 26.01
C GLN A 293 -5.15 -0.22 25.30
N ASN A 294 -5.80 -1.33 24.94
CA ASN A 294 -5.20 -2.38 24.12
C ASN A 294 -4.86 -1.88 22.71
N PHE A 295 -5.75 -1.08 22.09
CA PHE A 295 -5.51 -0.48 20.78
C PHE A 295 -4.30 0.47 20.77
N GLU A 296 -4.20 1.38 21.74
CA GLU A 296 -3.03 2.26 21.89
C GLU A 296 -1.75 1.43 22.14
N ALA A 297 -1.81 0.44 23.03
CA ALA A 297 -0.67 -0.41 23.36
C ALA A 297 -0.21 -1.33 22.20
N LEU A 298 -1.08 -1.57 21.20
CA LEU A 298 -0.76 -2.35 20.01
C LEU A 298 0.26 -1.61 19.13
N PHE A 299 0.13 -0.28 19.04
CA PHE A 299 0.91 0.53 18.09
C PHE A 299 1.93 1.44 18.77
N GLY A 300 1.72 1.79 20.04
CA GLY A 300 2.61 2.63 20.83
C GLY A 300 3.66 1.86 21.63
N SER A 301 4.50 2.63 22.33
CA SER A 301 5.53 2.16 23.28
C SER A 301 5.05 2.27 24.72
#